data_AF-A0A644X4F0-F1
#
_entry.id   AF-A0A644X4F0-F1
#
_cell.length_a   1.000
_cell.length_b   1.000
_cell.length_c   1.000
_cell.angle_alpha   90.00
_cell.angle_beta   90.00
_cell.angle_gamma   90.00
#
_symmetry.space_group_name_H-M   'P 1'
#
loop_
_entity.id
_entity.type
_entity.pdbx_description
1 polymer ?
#
loop_
_entity_poly.entity_id
_entity_poly.type
_entity_poly.pdbx_seq_one_letter_code
_entity_poly.pdbx_strand_id
1 'polypeptide(L)'
;MVQRRVSKINRWLFAIAIAIFSALLVAYAYDIEQGIPISLASTNAANQKILMSVAGALGFRGSIILGILATGAGIYNAIRHSRT
;
A
#
# COMPACT_ATOMS: atom_id res chain seq x y z
N MET A 1 -4.70 -27.18 15.67
CA MET A 1 -5.67 -26.25 15.02
C MET A 1 -5.38 -24.76 15.22
N VAL A 2 -4.64 -24.32 16.25
CA VAL A 2 -4.35 -22.90 16.52
C VAL A 2 -3.46 -22.24 15.46
N GLN A 3 -2.39 -22.91 14.99
CA GLN A 3 -1.45 -22.34 14.01
C GLN A 3 -2.06 -22.01 12.63
N ARG A 4 -3.05 -22.78 12.15
CA ARG A 4 -3.71 -22.51 10.86
C ARG A 4 -4.52 -21.19 10.88
N ARG A 5 -5.12 -20.83 12.02
CA ARG A 5 -5.86 -19.55 12.15
C ARG A 5 -4.93 -18.35 12.16
N VAL A 6 -3.79 -18.45 12.82
CA VAL A 6 -2.77 -17.37 12.84
C VAL A 6 -2.21 -17.11 11.44
N SER A 7 -1.91 -18.17 10.68
CA SER A 7 -1.45 -18.04 9.28
C SER A 7 -2.47 -17.32 8.39
N LYS A 8 -3.77 -17.61 8.57
CA LYS A 8 -4.86 -16.97 7.81
C LYS A 8 -5.03 -15.49 8.18
N ILE A 9 -5.00 -15.15 9.48
CA ILE A 9 -5.10 -13.76 9.97
C ILE A 9 -3.91 -12.92 9.48
N ASN A 10 -2.69 -13.45 9.56
CA ASN A 10 -1.49 -12.74 9.10
C ASN A 10 -1.53 -12.42 7.60
N ARG A 11 -2.15 -13.28 6.78
CA ARG A 11 -2.32 -13.03 5.33
C ARG A 11 -3.34 -11.92 5.05
N TRP A 12 -4.45 -11.89 5.77
CA TRP A 12 -5.43 -10.82 5.65
C TRP A 12 -4.87 -9.48 6.16
N LEU A 13 -4.08 -9.49 7.23
CA LEU A 13 -3.34 -8.31 7.69
C LEU A 13 -2.39 -7.78 6.60
N PHE A 14 -1.71 -8.68 5.89
CA PHE A 14 -0.83 -8.30 4.78
C PHE A 14 -1.61 -7.67 3.61
N ALA A 15 -2.76 -8.24 3.25
CA ALA A 15 -3.62 -7.67 2.21
C ALA A 15 -4.14 -6.27 2.59
N ILE A 16 -4.51 -6.07 3.87
CA ILE A 16 -4.93 -4.77 4.40
C ILE A 16 -3.76 -3.78 4.39
N ALA A 17 -2.56 -4.21 4.79
CA ALA A 17 -1.37 -3.37 4.75
C ALA A 17 -1.04 -2.92 3.32
N ILE A 18 -1.15 -3.82 2.33
CA ILE A 18 -0.97 -3.48 0.91
C ILE A 18 -2.04 -2.48 0.44
N ALA A 19 -3.29 -2.65 0.86
CA ALA A 19 -4.37 -1.72 0.50
C ALA A 19 -4.12 -0.32 1.08
N ILE A 20 -3.73 -0.23 2.36
CA ILE A 20 -3.38 1.04 3.01
C ILE A 20 -2.18 1.69 2.31
N PHE A 21 -1.12 0.92 2.03
CA PHE A 21 0.04 1.40 1.30
C PHE A 21 -0.33 1.94 -0.09
N SER A 22 -1.20 1.21 -0.82
CA SER A 22 -1.67 1.61 -2.15
C SER A 22 -2.47 2.91 -2.10
N ALA A 23 -3.37 3.06 -1.13
CA ALA A 23 -4.14 4.27 -0.93
C ALA A 23 -3.24 5.47 -0.60
N LEU A 24 -2.26 5.28 0.29
CA LEU A 24 -1.29 6.31 0.62
C LEU A 24 -0.45 6.70 -0.61
N LEU A 25 0.06 5.73 -1.37
CA LEU A 25 0.84 6.02 -2.58
C LEU A 25 0.07 6.92 -3.56
N VAL A 26 -1.22 6.62 -3.80
CA VAL A 26 -2.09 7.43 -4.67
C VAL A 26 -2.34 8.82 -4.09
N ALA A 27 -2.62 8.91 -2.78
CA ALA A 27 -2.84 10.20 -2.11
C ALA A 27 -1.60 11.10 -2.18
N TYR A 28 -0.41 10.55 -1.91
CA TYR A 28 0.85 11.29 -2.03
C TYR A 28 1.12 11.71 -3.47
N ALA A 29 0.83 10.86 -4.46
CA ALA A 29 1.02 11.21 -5.86
C ALA A 29 0.07 12.34 -6.29
N TYR A 30 -1.17 12.32 -5.80
CA TYR A 30 -2.14 13.39 -6.00
C TYR A 30 -1.68 14.70 -5.36
N ASP A 31 -1.26 14.66 -4.09
CA ASP A 31 -0.79 15.85 -3.36
C ASP A 31 0.45 16.47 -4.04
N ILE A 32 1.38 15.65 -4.53
CA ILE A 32 2.54 16.12 -5.31
C ILE A 32 2.10 16.79 -6.62
N GLU A 33 1.16 16.18 -7.36
CA GLU A 33 0.67 16.72 -8.63
C GLU A 33 -0.10 18.04 -8.44
N GLN A 34 -0.80 18.20 -7.32
CA GLN A 34 -1.49 19.44 -6.97
C GLN A 34 -0.60 20.49 -6.29
N GLY A 35 0.67 20.16 -6.01
CA GLY A 35 1.59 21.05 -5.31
C GLY A 35 1.21 21.29 -3.84
N ILE A 36 0.45 20.38 -3.23
CA ILE A 36 0.03 20.48 -1.84
C ILE A 36 1.26 20.21 -0.94
N PRO A 37 1.56 21.09 0.03
CA PRO A 37 2.70 20.90 0.90
C PRO A 37 2.47 19.72 1.85
N ILE A 38 3.26 18.66 1.69
CA ILE A 38 3.18 17.47 2.51
C ILE A 38 4.09 17.63 3.74
N SER A 39 3.50 17.71 4.92
CA SER A 39 4.25 17.79 6.19
C SER A 39 4.87 16.44 6.54
N LEU A 40 6.20 16.42 6.71
CA LEU A 40 6.93 15.22 7.12
C LEU A 40 6.65 14.93 8.60
N ALA A 41 6.10 13.75 8.87
CA ALA A 41 5.96 13.26 10.23
C ALA A 41 7.34 12.93 10.80
N SER A 42 7.74 13.60 11.89
CA SER A 42 9.06 13.47 12.52
C SER A 42 9.46 12.02 12.85
N THR A 43 8.49 11.18 13.19
CA THR A 43 8.70 9.78 13.59
C THR A 43 8.92 8.82 12.40
N ASN A 44 8.53 9.20 11.17
CA ASN A 44 8.58 8.32 10.00
C ASN A 44 9.04 9.04 8.72
N ALA A 45 9.76 10.15 8.87
CA ALA A 45 10.16 11.03 7.77
C ALA A 45 10.96 10.30 6.68
N ALA A 46 11.79 9.32 7.03
CA ALA A 46 12.53 8.52 6.04
C ALA A 46 11.62 7.67 5.15
N ASN A 47 10.64 6.98 5.76
CA ASN A 47 9.68 6.14 5.03
C ASN A 47 8.75 7.00 4.16
N GLN A 48 8.32 8.16 4.67
CA GLN A 48 7.52 9.10 3.90
C GLN A 48 8.29 9.68 2.71
N LYS A 49 9.58 10.00 2.86
CA LYS A 49 10.42 10.47 1.74
C LYS A 49 10.53 9.43 0.63
N ILE A 50 10.68 8.15 0.99
CA ILE A 50 10.72 7.07 0.00
C ILE A 50 9.36 6.99 -0.72
N LEU A 51 8.25 7.02 0.03
CA LEU A 51 6.92 6.96 -0.56
C LEU A 51 6.64 8.15 -1.49
N MET A 52 7.03 9.35 -1.09
CA MET A 52 6.96 10.57 -1.91
C MET A 52 7.81 10.45 -3.18
N SER A 53 9.02 9.90 -3.07
CA SER A 53 9.90 9.70 -4.22
C SER A 53 9.31 8.70 -5.21
N VAL A 54 8.73 7.59 -4.72
CA VAL A 54 8.05 6.60 -5.55
C VAL A 54 6.81 7.20 -6.20
N ALA A 55 5.98 7.91 -5.42
CA ALA A 55 4.80 8.60 -5.91
C ALA A 55 5.11 9.65 -6.97
N GLY A 56 6.17 10.44 -6.78
CA GLY A 56 6.63 11.44 -7.74
C GLY A 56 7.19 10.82 -9.02
N ALA A 57 7.94 9.72 -8.93
CA ALA A 57 8.49 9.03 -10.09
C ALA A 57 7.40 8.32 -10.93
N LEU A 58 6.37 7.79 -10.28
CA LEU A 58 5.25 7.12 -10.93
C LEU A 58 4.17 8.08 -11.43
N GLY A 59 4.06 9.26 -10.82
CA GLY A 59 2.93 10.16 -11.01
C GLY A 59 1.61 9.54 -10.52
N PHE A 60 0.52 10.31 -10.64
CA PHE A 60 -0.79 9.89 -10.14
C PHE A 60 -1.34 8.66 -10.88
N ARG A 61 -1.28 8.66 -12.21
CA ARG A 61 -1.75 7.53 -13.04
C ARG A 61 -0.95 6.25 -12.78
N GLY A 62 0.37 6.34 -12.68
CA GLY A 62 1.23 5.19 -12.38
C GLY A 62 0.97 4.64 -10.99
N SER A 63 0.78 5.53 -10.01
CA SER A 63 0.46 5.16 -8.63
C SER A 63 -0.90 4.44 -8.51
N ILE A 64 -1.91 4.87 -9.28
CA ILE A 64 -3.22 4.18 -9.34
C ILE A 64 -3.07 2.77 -9.91
N ILE A 65 -2.37 2.64 -11.05
CA ILE A 65 -2.19 1.33 -11.72
C ILE A 65 -1.46 0.36 -10.77
N LEU A 66 -0.36 0.80 -10.15
CA LEU A 66 0.37 -0.02 -9.19
C LEU A 66 -0.48 -0.36 -7.96
N GLY A 67 -1.23 0.60 -7.43
CA GLY A 67 -2.10 0.39 -6.28
C GLY A 67 -3.18 -0.67 -6.54
N ILE A 68 -3.82 -0.62 -7.71
CA ILE A 68 -4.82 -1.62 -8.12
C ILE A 68 -4.16 -3.00 -8.28
N LEU A 69 -3.02 -3.07 -8.96
CA LEU A 69 -2.31 -4.35 -9.17
C LEU A 69 -1.85 -4.96 -7.85
N ALA A 70 -1.24 -4.17 -6.97
CA ALA A 70 -0.75 -4.63 -5.67
C ALA A 70 -1.90 -5.09 -4.77
N THR A 71 -2.97 -4.29 -4.69
CA THR A 71 -4.16 -4.64 -3.89
C THR A 71 -4.86 -5.87 -4.44
N GLY A 72 -5.06 -5.96 -5.75
CA GLY A 72 -5.64 -7.12 -6.41
C GLY A 72 -4.82 -8.40 -6.20
N ALA A 73 -3.49 -8.33 -6.33
CA ALA A 73 -2.60 -9.45 -6.06
C ALA A 73 -2.62 -9.87 -4.58
N GLY A 74 -2.64 -8.91 -3.66
CA GLY A 74 -2.73 -9.16 -2.22
C GLY A 74 -4.04 -9.88 -1.84
N ILE A 75 -5.17 -9.42 -2.37
CA ILE A 75 -6.48 -10.05 -2.18
C ILE A 75 -6.50 -11.45 -2.82
N TYR A 76 -6.03 -11.59 -4.05
CA TYR A 76 -5.98 -12.89 -4.74
C TYR A 76 -5.17 -13.91 -3.93
N ASN A 77 -4.00 -13.51 -3.45
CA ASN A 77 -3.15 -14.39 -2.64
C ASN A 77 -3.83 -14.77 -1.31
N ALA A 78 -4.48 -13.80 -0.64
CA ALA A 78 -5.23 -14.05 0.58
C ALA A 78 -6.40 -15.03 0.36
N ILE A 79 -7.12 -14.92 -0.76
CA ILE A 79 -8.25 -15.80 -1.10
C ILE A 79 -7.76 -17.20 -1.48
N ARG A 80 -6.77 -17.31 -2.38
CA ARG A 80 -6.26 -18.59 -2.90
C ARG A 80 -5.76 -19.49 -1.77
N HIS A 81 -5.04 -18.91 -0.82
CA HIS A 81 -4.46 -19.63 0.31
C HIS A 81 -5.35 -19.68 1.56
N SER A 82 -6.53 -19.05 1.53
CA SER A 82 -7.59 -19.16 2.55
C SER A 82 -8.46 -20.41 2.34
N ARG A 83 -8.48 -20.92 1.10
CA ARG A 83 -9.31 -22.06 0.64
C ARG A 83 -8.60 -23.43 0.70
N THR A 84 -7.29 -23.47 0.97
CA THR A 84 -6.47 -24.69 1.18
C THR A 84 -6.13 -24.87 2.66
#